data_AF-A0A813IEG3-F1
#
_entry.id   AF-A0A813IEG3-F1
#
_cell.length_a   1.000
_cell.length_b   1.000
_cell.length_c   1.000
_cell.angle_alpha   90.00
_cell.angle_beta   90.00
_cell.angle_gamma   90.00
#
_symmetry.space_group_name_H-M   'P 1'
#
loop_
_entity.id
_entity.type
_entity.pdbx_description
1 polymer ?
#
loop_
_entity_poly.entity_id
_entity_poly.type
_entity_poly.pdbx_seq_one_letter_code
_entity_poly.pdbx_strand_id
1 'polypeptide(L)'
;MAGVPGPEGRAFGERHGRIAMFLLSGLHASSERYQAAVASFSDELSQRGISFQDLREDELDELVAERVIDFFEETVEGSGISKGSMLVAAVSEIKPRLRLTTSWKVLDVWRVRVPPAQALTFPPEFAIGLAVWMMLAKQHVCATVVATCFSGLFRVSELLHLRWKDFFLSPKEAVMCLGQAKRGLEQKVVLTHQSMVKWLTNYVAFCAKSKVGLAMTMTMCFQ
;
A
#
# COMPACT_ATOMS: atom_id res chain seq x y z
N MET A 1 -5.32 2.49 -21.05
CA MET A 1 -5.74 3.88 -21.30
C MET A 1 -5.12 4.74 -20.21
N ALA A 2 -4.16 5.60 -20.55
CA ALA A 2 -3.54 6.51 -19.59
C ALA A 2 -4.57 7.59 -19.21
N GLY A 3 -4.84 7.74 -17.91
CA GLY A 3 -5.77 8.74 -17.40
C GLY A 3 -5.25 10.14 -17.70
N VAL A 4 -6.14 11.02 -18.15
CA VAL A 4 -5.82 12.43 -18.37
C VAL A 4 -5.46 13.06 -17.02
N PRO A 5 -4.27 13.66 -16.84
CA PRO A 5 -3.88 14.24 -15.56
C PRO A 5 -4.79 15.42 -15.22
N GLY A 6 -5.27 15.46 -13.98
CA GLY A 6 -6.06 16.56 -13.43
C GLY A 6 -5.29 17.90 -13.45
N PRO A 7 -5.97 19.02 -13.16
CA PRO A 7 -5.40 20.36 -13.24
C PRO A 7 -4.13 20.55 -12.37
N GLU A 8 -3.98 19.81 -11.27
CA GLU A 8 -2.78 19.82 -10.42
C GLU A 8 -1.54 19.23 -11.13
N GLY A 9 -1.74 18.29 -12.05
CA GLY A 9 -0.66 17.67 -12.83
C GLY A 9 -0.02 18.62 -13.86
N ARG A 10 -0.70 19.72 -14.24
CA ARG A 10 -0.15 20.70 -15.19
C ARG A 10 0.87 21.63 -14.55
N ALA A 11 0.63 22.11 -13.34
CA ALA A 11 1.57 22.98 -12.62
C ALA A 11 2.85 22.22 -12.19
N PHE A 12 2.70 20.93 -11.88
CA PHE A 12 3.83 20.08 -11.51
C PHE A 12 4.74 19.75 -12.71
N GLY A 13 4.16 19.59 -13.90
CA GLY A 13 4.89 19.31 -15.14
C GLY A 13 5.72 20.48 -15.71
N GLU A 14 5.48 21.71 -15.25
CA GLU A 14 6.33 22.86 -15.61
C GLU A 14 7.58 22.96 -14.72
N ARG A 15 7.50 22.51 -13.46
CA ARG A 15 8.61 22.57 -12.49
C ARG A 15 9.57 21.40 -12.61
N HIS A 16 9.09 20.25 -13.07
CA HIS A 16 9.91 19.06 -13.28
C HIS A 16 9.86 18.69 -14.76
N GLY A 17 11.03 18.64 -15.41
CA GLY A 17 11.13 18.39 -16.85
C GLY A 17 10.33 17.14 -17.27
N ARG A 18 9.78 17.16 -18.49
CA ARG A 18 8.87 16.12 -19.04
C ARG A 18 9.32 14.67 -18.80
N ILE A 19 10.64 14.42 -18.77
CA ILE A 19 11.23 13.10 -18.54
C ILE A 19 10.97 12.60 -17.10
N ALA A 20 11.12 13.46 -16.09
CA ALA A 20 10.87 13.10 -14.69
C ALA A 20 9.41 12.70 -14.48
N MET A 21 8.49 13.44 -15.07
CA MET A 21 7.05 13.13 -15.03
C MET A 21 6.73 11.81 -15.74
N PHE A 22 7.37 11.55 -16.87
CA PHE A 22 7.21 10.29 -17.58
C PHE A 22 7.68 9.10 -16.73
N LEU A 23 8.87 9.19 -16.11
CA LEU A 23 9.41 8.14 -15.24
C LEU A 23 8.49 7.88 -14.04
N LEU A 24 8.01 8.94 -13.38
CA LEU A 24 7.07 8.79 -12.26
C LEU A 24 5.73 8.19 -12.69
N SER A 25 5.22 8.54 -13.88
CA SER A 25 3.93 8.05 -14.37
C SER A 25 3.88 6.54 -14.64
N GLY A 26 5.03 5.87 -14.78
CA GLY A 26 5.11 4.40 -14.90
C GLY A 26 4.79 3.65 -13.60
N LEU A 27 4.73 4.35 -12.45
CA LEU A 27 4.52 3.76 -11.12
C LEU A 27 3.04 3.75 -10.72
N HIS A 28 2.30 2.81 -11.28
CA HIS A 28 0.83 2.72 -11.21
C HIS A 28 0.17 2.80 -9.81
N ALA A 29 0.88 2.58 -8.68
CA ALA A 29 0.28 2.61 -7.34
C ALA A 29 0.96 3.55 -6.34
N SER A 30 2.09 4.18 -6.68
CA SER A 30 2.86 5.04 -5.76
C SER A 30 3.32 6.36 -6.37
N SER A 31 3.02 6.59 -7.65
CA SER A 31 3.38 7.82 -8.38
C SER A 31 2.89 9.08 -7.66
N GLU A 32 1.63 9.15 -7.23
CA GLU A 32 1.08 10.36 -6.59
C GLU A 32 1.80 10.70 -5.29
N ARG A 33 2.11 9.68 -4.48
CA ARG A 33 2.80 9.88 -3.21
C ARG A 33 4.24 10.35 -3.41
N TYR A 34 4.92 9.81 -4.41
CA TYR A 34 6.27 10.24 -4.78
C TYR A 34 6.28 11.67 -5.34
N GLN A 35 5.32 11.99 -6.20
CA GLN A 35 5.15 13.35 -6.72
C GLN A 35 4.88 14.34 -5.58
N ALA A 36 3.98 14.02 -4.66
CA ALA A 36 3.69 14.88 -3.50
C ALA A 36 4.92 15.10 -2.60
N ALA A 37 5.71 14.05 -2.34
CA ALA A 37 6.93 14.16 -1.54
C ALA A 37 7.96 15.08 -2.20
N VAL A 38 8.16 14.93 -3.52
CA VAL A 38 9.11 15.76 -4.28
C VAL A 38 8.59 17.18 -4.44
N ALA A 39 7.28 17.38 -4.63
CA ALA A 39 6.64 18.69 -4.67
C ALA A 39 6.91 19.47 -3.38
N SER A 40 6.61 18.84 -2.24
CA SER A 40 6.82 19.43 -0.92
C SER A 40 8.28 19.82 -0.70
N PHE A 41 9.22 18.99 -1.13
CA PHE A 41 10.65 19.28 -1.03
C PHE A 41 11.09 20.41 -2.00
N SER A 42 10.58 20.41 -3.23
CA SER A 42 10.87 21.46 -4.21
C SER A 42 10.31 22.82 -3.78
N ASP A 43 9.14 22.85 -3.14
CA ASP A 43 8.54 24.07 -2.60
C ASP A 43 9.42 24.66 -1.49
N GLU A 44 9.94 23.81 -0.61
CA GLU A 44 10.88 24.22 0.45
C GLU A 44 12.19 24.76 -0.12
N LEU A 45 12.79 24.09 -1.12
CA LEU A 45 13.99 24.60 -1.79
C LEU A 45 13.72 25.95 -2.46
N SER A 46 12.54 26.11 -3.07
CA SER A 46 12.13 27.37 -3.69
C SER A 46 12.02 28.51 -2.67
N GLN A 47 11.53 28.22 -1.45
CA GLN A 47 11.51 29.18 -0.34
C GLN A 47 12.91 29.60 0.10
N ARG A 48 13.90 28.69 0.01
CA ARG A 48 15.31 28.97 0.24
C ARG A 48 16.01 29.66 -0.95
N GLY A 49 15.30 29.88 -2.06
CA GLY A 49 15.87 30.44 -3.30
C GLY A 49 16.76 29.47 -4.07
N ILE A 50 16.64 28.17 -3.82
CA ILE A 50 17.46 27.11 -4.43
C ILE A 50 16.62 26.38 -5.49
N SER A 51 17.17 26.25 -6.69
CA SER A 51 16.56 25.50 -7.78
C SER A 51 16.96 24.02 -7.71
N PHE A 52 15.96 23.12 -7.69
CA PHE A 52 16.18 21.67 -7.61
C PHE A 52 17.01 21.11 -8.80
N GLN A 53 16.93 21.75 -9.97
CA GLN A 53 17.62 21.28 -11.17
C GLN A 53 19.10 21.66 -11.18
N ASP A 54 19.47 22.73 -10.49
CA ASP A 54 20.83 23.30 -10.50
C ASP A 54 21.74 22.72 -9.41
N LEU A 55 21.18 21.91 -8.50
CA LEU A 55 21.91 21.27 -7.41
C LEU A 55 22.88 20.19 -7.92
N ARG A 56 24.11 20.22 -7.39
CA ARG A 56 25.07 19.13 -7.57
C ARG A 56 24.60 17.88 -6.84
N GLU A 57 25.14 16.72 -7.24
CA GLU A 57 24.76 15.44 -6.66
C GLU A 57 24.99 15.39 -5.13
N ASP A 58 26.16 15.85 -4.68
CA ASP A 58 26.52 15.86 -3.26
C ASP A 58 25.63 16.82 -2.45
N GLU A 59 25.36 18.01 -2.98
CA GLU A 59 24.48 19.01 -2.35
C GLU A 59 23.04 18.51 -2.23
N LEU A 60 22.56 17.81 -3.27
CA LEU A 60 21.23 17.23 -3.26
C LEU A 60 21.12 16.11 -2.21
N ASP A 61 22.13 15.24 -2.08
CA ASP A 61 22.15 14.21 -1.04
C ASP A 61 22.19 14.82 0.37
N GLU A 62 22.98 15.87 0.58
CA GLU A 62 23.05 16.58 1.86
C GLU A 62 21.71 17.23 2.22
N LEU A 63 21.08 17.97 1.30
CA LEU A 63 19.79 18.62 1.53
C LEU A 63 18.64 17.62 1.74
N VAL A 64 18.65 16.49 1.03
CA VAL A 64 17.67 15.42 1.26
C VAL A 64 17.91 14.77 2.62
N ALA A 65 19.16 14.56 3.01
CA ALA A 65 19.51 14.02 4.32
C ALA A 65 19.09 14.96 5.46
N GLU A 66 19.34 16.26 5.34
CA GLU A 66 18.83 17.29 6.26
C GLU A 66 17.31 17.21 6.38
N ARG A 67 16.60 17.15 5.24
CA ARG A 67 15.14 17.09 5.29
C ARG A 67 14.61 15.82 5.95
N VAL A 68 15.31 14.69 5.80
CA VAL A 68 14.98 13.46 6.52
C VAL A 68 15.18 13.64 8.03
N ILE A 69 16.21 14.37 8.47
CA ILE A 69 16.42 14.72 9.89
C ILE A 69 15.28 15.61 10.38
N ASP A 70 14.88 16.62 9.60
CA ASP A 70 13.74 17.47 9.99
C ASP A 70 12.47 16.62 10.21
N PHE A 71 12.17 15.67 9.31
CA PHE A 71 11.01 14.78 9.51
C PHE A 71 11.13 13.93 10.78
N PHE A 72 12.34 13.58 11.19
CA PHE A 72 12.58 12.87 12.45
C PHE A 72 12.31 13.77 13.65
N GLU A 73 12.77 15.02 13.63
CA GLU A 73 12.60 15.98 14.72
C GLU A 73 11.15 16.49 14.83
N GLU A 74 10.47 16.70 13.70
CA GLU A 74 9.07 17.14 13.65
C GLU A 74 8.10 16.09 14.21
N THR A 75 8.49 14.81 14.26
CA THR A 75 7.55 13.72 14.58
C THR A 75 7.84 13.04 15.92
N VAL A 76 6.96 13.25 16.89
CA VAL A 76 7.03 12.60 18.21
C VAL A 76 6.73 11.09 18.15
N GLU A 77 5.92 10.63 17.18
CA GLU A 77 5.37 9.25 17.13
C GLU A 77 5.95 8.36 16.02
N GLY A 78 7.08 8.73 15.41
CA GLY A 78 7.74 7.89 14.39
C GLY A 78 7.03 7.78 13.04
N SER A 79 5.92 8.48 12.82
CA SER A 79 5.18 8.50 11.54
C SER A 79 5.94 9.23 10.40
N GLY A 80 6.95 10.03 10.72
CA GLY A 80 7.79 10.76 9.77
C GLY A 80 8.69 9.85 8.92
N ILE A 81 8.99 8.63 9.38
CA ILE A 81 9.92 7.74 8.68
C ILE A 81 9.39 7.34 7.30
N SER A 82 8.07 7.21 7.16
CA SER A 82 7.45 6.94 5.87
C SER A 82 7.60 8.11 4.91
N LYS A 83 7.56 9.36 5.39
CA LYS A 83 7.74 10.56 4.57
C LYS A 83 9.19 10.67 4.10
N GLY A 84 10.16 10.50 5.01
CA GLY A 84 11.58 10.49 4.68
C GLY A 84 11.95 9.38 3.70
N SER A 85 11.52 8.15 3.96
CA SER A 85 11.77 7.02 3.05
C SER A 85 11.13 7.22 1.67
N MET A 86 9.99 7.91 1.61
CA MET A 86 9.29 8.22 0.37
C MET A 86 10.00 9.31 -0.43
N LEU A 87 10.50 10.35 0.23
CA LEU A 87 11.30 11.40 -0.41
C LEU A 87 12.57 10.81 -1.02
N VAL A 88 13.35 10.04 -0.26
CA VAL A 88 14.61 9.44 -0.75
C VAL A 88 14.36 8.49 -1.93
N ALA A 89 13.30 7.67 -1.85
CA ALA A 89 12.91 6.80 -2.95
C ALA A 89 12.47 7.60 -4.19
N ALA A 90 11.67 8.65 -4.02
CA ALA A 90 11.19 9.48 -5.12
C ALA A 90 12.33 10.23 -5.82
N VAL A 91 13.29 10.78 -5.08
CA VAL A 91 14.47 11.44 -5.65
C VAL A 91 15.35 10.44 -6.41
N SER A 92 15.56 9.24 -5.84
CA SER A 92 16.30 8.15 -6.50
C SER A 92 15.63 7.74 -7.82
N GLU A 93 14.29 7.76 -7.89
CA GLU A 93 13.56 7.40 -9.11
C GLU A 93 13.66 8.49 -10.19
N ILE A 94 13.60 9.78 -9.80
CA ILE A 94 13.74 10.91 -10.73
C ILE A 94 15.17 10.98 -11.30
N LYS A 95 16.18 10.70 -10.46
CA LYS A 95 17.60 10.67 -10.85
C LYS A 95 18.21 9.29 -10.55
N PRO A 96 17.94 8.22 -11.34
CA PRO A 96 18.38 6.84 -11.05
C PRO A 96 19.89 6.63 -10.92
N ARG A 97 20.70 7.56 -11.43
CA ARG A 97 22.17 7.50 -11.37
C ARG A 97 22.75 8.19 -10.13
N LEU A 98 21.94 9.00 -9.44
CA LEU A 98 22.34 9.74 -8.25
C LEU A 98 22.57 8.80 -7.08
N ARG A 99 23.66 8.98 -6.36
CA ARG A 99 24.00 8.19 -5.16
C ARG A 99 23.63 8.94 -3.88
N LEU A 100 22.45 8.68 -3.35
CA LEU A 100 21.97 9.27 -2.09
C LEU A 100 22.54 8.57 -0.84
N THR A 101 23.86 8.49 -0.73
CA THR A 101 24.52 7.66 0.30
C THR A 101 24.25 8.15 1.71
N THR A 102 24.28 9.46 1.90
CA THR A 102 24.08 10.11 3.21
C THR A 102 22.62 10.01 3.62
N SER A 103 21.70 10.31 2.72
CA SER A 103 20.25 10.21 2.95
C SER A 103 19.84 8.79 3.37
N TRP A 104 20.36 7.76 2.70
CA TRP A 104 20.09 6.36 3.07
C TRP A 104 20.68 5.99 4.43
N LYS A 105 21.90 6.43 4.74
CA LYS A 105 22.51 6.21 6.08
C LYS A 105 21.70 6.86 7.19
N VAL A 106 21.21 8.09 6.99
CA VAL A 106 20.33 8.77 7.95
C VAL A 106 19.05 7.96 8.18
N LEU A 107 18.40 7.48 7.12
CA LEU A 107 17.23 6.61 7.23
C LEU A 107 17.52 5.31 7.97
N ASP A 108 18.67 4.68 7.74
CA ASP A 108 19.05 3.44 8.42
C ASP A 108 19.32 3.68 9.92
N VAL A 109 19.99 4.78 10.28
CA VAL A 109 20.17 5.18 11.67
C VAL A 109 18.81 5.46 12.34
N TRP A 110 17.88 6.12 11.64
CA TRP A 110 16.52 6.34 12.13
C TRP A 110 15.80 5.01 12.40
N ARG A 111 15.84 4.05 11.45
CA ARG A 111 15.22 2.72 11.62
C ARG A 111 15.74 1.93 12.82
N VAL A 112 16.99 2.14 13.22
CA VAL A 112 17.55 1.51 14.43
C VAL A 112 17.01 2.17 15.70
N ARG A 113 16.78 3.49 15.68
CA ARG A 113 16.31 4.26 16.84
C ARG A 113 14.81 4.11 17.09
N VAL A 114 14.02 3.97 16.03
CA VAL A 114 12.56 3.83 16.13
C VAL A 114 12.18 2.40 15.77
N PRO A 115 11.62 1.61 16.70
CA PRO A 115 11.21 0.25 16.40
C PRO A 115 10.17 0.28 15.27
N PRO A 116 10.19 -0.69 14.34
CA PRO A 116 9.22 -0.75 13.28
C PRO A 116 7.82 -0.79 13.88
N ALA A 117 6.92 0.04 13.34
CA ALA A 117 5.51 -0.03 13.69
C ALA A 117 4.96 -1.40 13.27
N GLN A 118 4.87 -2.32 14.22
CA GLN A 118 4.29 -3.63 14.01
C GLN A 118 2.82 -3.58 14.40
N ALA A 119 1.97 -4.18 13.56
CA ALA A 119 0.60 -4.41 13.94
C ALA A 119 0.59 -5.31 15.19
N LEU A 120 -0.22 -4.97 16.19
CA LEU A 120 -0.39 -5.79 17.38
C LEU A 120 -0.81 -7.20 16.98
N THR A 121 -0.23 -8.20 17.64
CA THR A 121 -0.62 -9.60 17.44
C THR A 121 -2.07 -9.75 17.88
N PHE A 122 -2.94 -10.06 16.92
CA PHE A 122 -4.36 -10.26 17.18
C PHE A 122 -4.65 -11.75 17.31
N PRO A 123 -5.07 -12.25 18.49
CA PRO A 123 -5.28 -13.68 18.68
C PRO A 123 -6.39 -14.22 17.77
N PRO A 124 -6.28 -15.45 17.28
CA PRO A 124 -7.24 -16.01 16.32
C PRO A 124 -8.66 -16.13 16.90
N GLU A 125 -8.80 -16.33 18.20
CA GLU A 125 -10.09 -16.41 18.89
C GLU A 125 -10.85 -15.09 18.80
N PHE A 126 -10.14 -13.97 18.95
CA PHE A 126 -10.73 -12.64 18.81
C PHE A 126 -11.16 -12.37 17.36
N ALA A 127 -10.41 -12.84 16.37
CA ALA A 127 -10.75 -12.67 14.96
C ALA A 127 -12.05 -13.40 14.61
N ILE A 128 -12.20 -14.63 15.10
CA ILE A 128 -13.42 -15.42 14.92
C ILE A 128 -14.58 -14.76 15.68
N GLY A 129 -14.37 -14.32 16.92
CA GLY A 129 -15.37 -13.60 17.69
C GLY A 129 -15.87 -12.33 17.00
N LEU A 130 -14.95 -11.54 16.44
CA LEU A 130 -15.27 -10.34 15.66
C LEU A 130 -16.06 -10.68 14.39
N ALA A 131 -15.66 -11.73 13.67
CA ALA A 131 -16.39 -12.19 12.48
C ALA A 131 -17.82 -12.64 12.84
N VAL A 132 -18.00 -13.39 13.93
CA VAL A 132 -19.32 -13.81 14.42
C VAL A 132 -20.17 -12.59 14.80
N TRP A 133 -19.59 -11.62 15.52
CA TRP A 133 -20.28 -10.37 15.85
C TRP A 133 -20.72 -9.60 14.60
N MET A 134 -19.87 -9.50 13.59
CA MET A 134 -20.21 -8.89 12.30
C MET A 134 -21.34 -9.64 11.58
N MET A 135 -21.38 -10.97 11.66
CA MET A 135 -22.51 -11.75 11.11
C MET A 135 -23.83 -11.41 11.82
N LEU A 136 -23.82 -11.29 13.15
CA LEU A 136 -25.00 -10.88 13.92
C LEU A 136 -25.46 -9.47 13.57
N ALA A 137 -24.51 -8.57 13.27
CA ALA A 137 -24.77 -7.22 12.76
C ALA A 137 -25.19 -7.19 11.28
N LYS A 138 -25.46 -8.34 10.65
CA LYS A 138 -25.83 -8.49 9.23
C LYS A 138 -24.75 -8.02 8.24
N GLN A 139 -23.51 -7.89 8.68
CA GLN A 139 -22.35 -7.53 7.86
C GLN A 139 -21.63 -8.79 7.36
N HIS A 140 -22.36 -9.65 6.63
CA HIS A 140 -21.88 -10.98 6.22
C HIS A 140 -20.60 -10.96 5.37
N VAL A 141 -20.44 -9.94 4.51
CA VAL A 141 -19.25 -9.76 3.67
C VAL A 141 -18.03 -9.46 4.55
N CYS A 142 -18.12 -8.45 5.41
CA CYS A 142 -17.05 -8.06 6.33
C CYS A 142 -16.66 -9.22 7.26
N ALA A 143 -17.65 -9.92 7.81
CA ALA A 143 -17.44 -11.09 8.65
C ALA A 143 -16.60 -12.17 7.94
N THR A 144 -16.96 -12.48 6.69
CA THR A 144 -16.25 -13.48 5.89
C THR A 144 -14.86 -13.02 5.50
N VAL A 145 -14.69 -11.74 5.16
CA VAL A 145 -13.38 -11.14 4.87
C VAL A 145 -12.46 -11.26 6.08
N VAL A 146 -12.91 -10.88 7.27
CA VAL A 146 -12.11 -10.97 8.51
C VAL A 146 -11.72 -12.43 8.81
N ALA A 147 -12.70 -13.34 8.84
CA ALA A 147 -12.44 -14.75 9.14
C ALA A 147 -11.46 -15.39 8.14
N THR A 148 -11.61 -15.05 6.86
CA THR A 148 -10.77 -15.58 5.79
C THR A 148 -9.37 -14.98 5.83
N CYS A 149 -9.23 -13.66 5.99
CA CYS A 149 -7.93 -12.99 6.14
C CYS A 149 -7.11 -13.60 7.27
N PHE A 150 -7.72 -13.84 8.43
CA PHE A 150 -7.03 -14.45 9.57
C PHE A 150 -6.68 -15.92 9.33
N SER A 151 -7.59 -16.70 8.76
CA SER A 151 -7.38 -18.15 8.57
C SER A 151 -6.40 -18.47 7.45
N GLY A 152 -6.37 -17.65 6.40
CA GLY A 152 -5.49 -17.83 5.23
C GLY A 152 -4.30 -16.88 5.19
N LEU A 153 -4.13 -16.05 6.22
CA LEU A 153 -3.08 -15.03 6.31
C LEU A 153 -3.03 -14.10 5.09
N PHE A 154 -4.20 -13.80 4.51
CA PHE A 154 -4.30 -12.91 3.36
C PHE A 154 -4.06 -11.46 3.78
N ARG A 155 -3.41 -10.68 2.91
CA ARG A 155 -3.59 -9.23 2.97
C ARG A 155 -5.02 -8.90 2.59
N VAL A 156 -5.62 -7.92 3.27
CA VAL A 156 -6.98 -7.46 2.95
C VAL A 156 -7.11 -7.14 1.47
N SER A 157 -6.13 -6.45 0.88
CA SER A 157 -6.13 -6.14 -0.56
C SER A 157 -6.14 -7.38 -1.45
N GLU A 158 -5.47 -8.47 -1.08
CA GLU A 158 -5.45 -9.69 -1.90
C GLU A 158 -6.84 -10.33 -1.94
N LEU A 159 -7.50 -10.40 -0.78
CA LEU A 159 -8.83 -10.99 -0.67
C LEU A 159 -9.90 -10.13 -1.38
N LEU A 160 -9.81 -8.80 -1.28
CA LEU A 160 -10.75 -7.87 -1.94
C LEU A 160 -10.66 -7.90 -3.47
N HIS A 161 -9.54 -8.33 -4.04
CA HIS A 161 -9.37 -8.47 -5.49
C HIS A 161 -9.68 -9.90 -5.98
N LEU A 162 -10.01 -10.83 -5.08
CA LEU A 162 -10.32 -12.21 -5.43
C LEU A 162 -11.63 -12.26 -6.24
N ARG A 163 -11.59 -12.96 -7.38
CA ARG A 163 -12.78 -13.16 -8.22
C ARG A 163 -13.29 -14.58 -8.08
N TRP A 164 -14.53 -14.80 -8.51
CA TRP A 164 -15.17 -16.11 -8.51
C TRP A 164 -14.38 -17.21 -9.20
N LYS A 165 -13.82 -16.92 -10.37
CA LYS A 165 -13.00 -17.86 -11.13
C LYS A 165 -11.72 -18.29 -10.41
N ASP A 166 -11.33 -17.51 -9.40
CA ASP A 166 -10.12 -17.72 -8.61
C ASP A 166 -10.43 -18.45 -7.29
N PHE A 167 -11.69 -18.83 -7.06
CA PHE A 167 -12.15 -19.49 -5.84
C PHE A 167 -12.72 -20.89 -6.15
N PHE A 168 -12.11 -21.93 -5.58
CA PHE A 168 -12.53 -23.31 -5.73
C PHE A 168 -12.92 -23.87 -4.37
N LEU A 169 -14.13 -24.41 -4.27
CA LEU A 169 -14.66 -24.95 -3.02
C LEU A 169 -14.93 -26.44 -3.18
N SER A 170 -14.37 -27.23 -2.28
CA SER A 170 -14.56 -28.67 -2.13
C SER A 170 -15.11 -28.97 -0.74
N PRO A 171 -15.79 -30.11 -0.50
CA PRO A 171 -16.25 -30.48 0.83
C PRO A 171 -15.14 -30.55 1.89
N LYS A 172 -13.89 -30.77 1.46
CA LYS A 172 -12.73 -30.90 2.36
C LYS A 172 -11.86 -29.67 2.45
N GLU A 173 -11.87 -28.82 1.44
CA GLU A 173 -10.92 -27.72 1.30
C GLU A 173 -11.50 -26.56 0.48
N ALA A 174 -10.98 -25.36 0.74
CA ALA A 174 -11.21 -24.20 -0.10
C ALA A 174 -9.86 -23.71 -0.65
N VAL A 175 -9.78 -23.49 -1.96
CA VAL A 175 -8.58 -23.04 -2.66
C VAL A 175 -8.83 -21.66 -3.24
N MET A 176 -7.97 -20.71 -2.91
CA MET A 176 -8.00 -19.33 -3.41
C MET A 176 -6.73 -19.05 -4.22
N CYS A 177 -6.90 -18.69 -5.49
CA CYS A 177 -5.80 -18.30 -6.38
C CYS A 177 -5.65 -16.78 -6.36
N LEU A 178 -4.57 -16.26 -5.78
CA LEU A 178 -4.35 -14.81 -5.62
C LEU A 178 -3.84 -14.11 -6.89
N GLY A 179 -3.70 -14.85 -7.99
CA GLY A 179 -3.09 -14.35 -9.23
C GLY A 179 -1.57 -14.16 -9.08
N GLN A 180 -1.00 -13.27 -9.91
CA GLN A 180 0.43 -12.97 -9.90
C GLN A 180 0.80 -12.01 -8.78
N ALA A 181 1.64 -12.47 -7.86
CA ALA A 181 2.26 -11.61 -6.85
C ALA A 181 3.29 -10.66 -7.48
N LYS A 182 3.86 -9.74 -6.66
CA LYS A 182 4.89 -8.74 -7.07
C LYS A 182 6.10 -9.29 -7.85
N ARG A 183 6.32 -10.61 -7.88
CA ARG A 183 7.42 -11.27 -8.60
C ARG A 183 6.96 -12.16 -9.78
N GLY A 184 5.71 -12.04 -10.20
CA GLY A 184 5.14 -12.88 -11.28
C GLY A 184 4.84 -14.32 -10.88
N LEU A 185 5.05 -14.69 -9.60
CA LEU A 185 4.73 -16.01 -9.08
C LEU A 185 3.23 -16.08 -8.76
N GLU A 186 2.58 -17.14 -9.24
CA GLU A 186 1.20 -17.46 -8.86
C GLU A 186 1.17 -17.92 -7.40
N GLN A 187 0.34 -17.28 -6.58
CA GLN A 187 0.17 -17.67 -5.18
C GLN A 187 -1.20 -18.33 -4.99
N LYS A 188 -1.21 -19.46 -4.28
CA LYS A 188 -2.42 -20.21 -3.95
C LYS A 188 -2.46 -20.43 -2.44
N VAL A 189 -3.63 -20.23 -1.86
CA VAL A 189 -3.87 -20.49 -0.44
C VAL A 189 -4.93 -21.57 -0.33
N VAL A 190 -4.62 -22.61 0.44
CA VAL A 190 -5.50 -23.76 0.68
C VAL A 190 -5.93 -23.76 2.14
N LEU A 191 -7.23 -23.68 2.36
CA LEU A 191 -7.86 -23.76 3.67
C LEU A 191 -8.45 -25.16 3.86
N THR A 192 -7.88 -25.95 4.77
CA THR A 192 -8.30 -27.33 5.05
C THR A 192 -9.12 -27.45 6.35
N HIS A 193 -9.15 -26.39 7.16
CA HIS A 193 -9.86 -26.40 8.44
C HIS A 193 -11.38 -26.47 8.21
N GLN A 194 -12.02 -27.54 8.70
CA GLN A 194 -13.41 -27.87 8.39
C GLN A 194 -14.41 -26.76 8.76
N SER A 195 -14.19 -26.05 9.88
CA SER A 195 -15.06 -24.95 10.28
C SER A 195 -15.01 -23.79 9.28
N MET A 196 -13.84 -23.51 8.70
CA MET A 196 -13.68 -22.46 7.70
C MET A 196 -14.24 -22.86 6.35
N VAL A 197 -14.06 -24.12 5.95
CA VAL A 197 -14.70 -24.66 4.73
C VAL A 197 -16.22 -24.58 4.84
N LYS A 198 -16.79 -24.98 5.98
CA LYS A 198 -18.24 -24.84 6.25
C LYS A 198 -18.68 -23.38 6.24
N TRP A 199 -17.91 -22.48 6.86
CA TRP A 199 -18.19 -21.05 6.85
C TRP A 199 -18.28 -20.51 5.42
N LEU A 200 -17.26 -20.78 4.59
CA LEU A 200 -17.21 -20.33 3.20
C LEU A 200 -18.33 -20.96 2.36
N THR A 201 -18.64 -22.24 2.59
CA THR A 201 -19.77 -22.92 1.94
C THR A 201 -21.10 -22.22 2.24
N ASN A 202 -21.32 -21.88 3.50
CA ASN A 202 -22.53 -21.15 3.92
C ASN A 202 -22.58 -19.74 3.32
N TYR A 203 -21.43 -19.05 3.26
CA TYR A 203 -21.34 -17.72 2.65
C TYR A 203 -21.63 -17.76 1.15
N VAL A 204 -21.08 -18.72 0.42
CA VAL A 204 -21.39 -18.93 -1.01
C VAL A 204 -22.88 -19.18 -1.22
N ALA A 205 -23.49 -20.05 -0.41
CA ALA A 205 -24.92 -20.32 -0.47
C ALA A 205 -25.76 -19.07 -0.14
N PHE A 206 -25.31 -18.23 0.81
CA PHE A 206 -25.95 -16.96 1.14
C PHE A 206 -25.94 -16.01 -0.06
N CYS A 207 -24.80 -15.79 -0.70
CA CYS A 207 -24.73 -14.89 -1.86
C CYS A 207 -25.54 -15.40 -3.06
N ALA A 208 -25.55 -16.72 -3.30
CA ALA A 208 -26.37 -17.32 -4.35
C ALA A 208 -27.88 -17.04 -4.14
N LYS A 209 -28.35 -17.05 -2.88
CA LYS A 209 -29.75 -16.74 -2.54
C LYS A 209 -30.07 -15.25 -2.64
N SER A 210 -29.18 -14.39 -2.16
CA SER A 210 -29.44 -12.96 -2.04
C SER A 210 -29.40 -12.21 -3.39
N LYS A 211 -29.02 -12.87 -4.50
CA LYS A 211 -28.74 -12.24 -5.81
C LYS A 211 -27.73 -11.08 -5.75
N VAL A 212 -27.10 -10.87 -4.59
CA VAL A 212 -25.92 -10.04 -4.44
C VAL A 212 -24.86 -10.81 -5.20
N GLY A 213 -24.49 -10.30 -6.39
CA GLY A 213 -23.36 -10.85 -7.12
C GLY A 213 -22.22 -10.99 -6.13
N LEU A 214 -21.61 -12.17 -6.04
CA LEU A 214 -20.50 -12.45 -5.12
C LEU A 214 -19.23 -11.86 -5.73
N ALA A 215 -19.31 -10.56 -5.92
CA ALA A 215 -18.20 -9.68 -5.80
C ALA A 215 -17.80 -9.75 -4.31
N MET A 216 -16.82 -10.61 -3.98
CA MET A 216 -15.90 -10.27 -2.89
C MET A 216 -15.09 -9.00 -3.25
N THR A 217 -15.24 -8.49 -4.47
CA THR A 217 -15.11 -7.07 -4.75
C THR A 217 -16.08 -6.31 -3.82
N MET A 218 -15.57 -5.89 -2.67
CA MET A 218 -16.04 -4.68 -2.03
C MET A 218 -15.73 -3.53 -3.00
N THR A 219 -16.51 -3.42 -4.08
CA THR A 219 -16.79 -2.11 -4.66
C THR A 219 -17.71 -1.43 -3.66
N MET A 220 -17.18 -1.13 -2.46
CA MET A 220 -17.82 -0.22 -1.53
C MET A 220 -17.91 1.09 -2.29
N CYS A 221 -19.13 1.47 -2.64
CA CYS A 221 -19.60 2.83 -2.49
C CYS A 221 -19.08 3.40 -1.15
N PHE A 222 -17.85 3.93 -1.17
CA PHE A 222 -17.53 5.13 -0.41
C PHE A 222 -17.85 6.28 -1.37
N GLN A 223 -19.14 6.59 -1.49
CA GLN A 223 -19.61 7.91 -1.92
C GLN A 223 -20.35 8.51 -0.75
#